data_AF-A0A967MYL5-F1
#
_entry.id   AF-A0A967MYL5-F1
#
_cell.length_a   1.000
_cell.length_b   1.000
_cell.length_c   1.000
_cell.angle_alpha   90.00
_cell.angle_beta   90.00
_cell.angle_gamma   90.00
#
_symmetry.space_group_name_H-M   'P 1'
#
loop_
_entity.id
_entity.type
_entity.pdbx_description
1 polymer ?
#
loop_
_entity_poly.entity_id
_entity_poly.type
_entity_poly.pdbx_seq_one_letter_code
_entity_poly.pdbx_strand_id
1 'polypeptide(L)'
;MDVVCLSAEDCRLLSARFAEHHNSHRRMAGALEEAGATEALMRLGALRRLEAHFEIDLGSLCHRFGRRDHPKTHPLERMVLGYVAAWTPRPDGTGELWVRLDRVRQVRELIDEGERVGEPGA
;
A
#
# COMPACT_ATOMS: atom_id res chain seq x y z
N MET A 1 9.24 9.09 13.74
CA MET A 1 8.05 9.10 12.85
C MET A 1 8.52 8.44 11.58
N ASP A 2 8.04 7.23 11.32
CA ASP A 2 8.55 6.42 10.22
C ASP A 2 7.65 6.64 9.00
N VAL A 3 8.26 7.06 7.89
CA VAL A 3 7.57 7.32 6.63
C VAL A 3 8.20 6.44 5.56
N VAL A 4 7.36 5.74 4.81
CA VAL A 4 7.78 5.08 3.56
C VAL A 4 7.41 6.01 2.41
N CYS A 5 8.40 6.44 1.65
CA CYS A 5 8.21 7.22 0.43
C CYS A 5 8.21 6.26 -0.76
N LEU A 6 7.12 6.28 -1.54
CA LEU A 6 6.97 5.47 -2.74
C LEU A 6 6.89 6.39 -3.95
N SER A 7 7.66 6.09 -4.99
CA SER A 7 7.51 6.78 -6.26
C SER A 7 6.17 6.39 -6.91
N ALA A 8 5.73 7.18 -7.90
CA ALA A 8 4.56 6.81 -8.71
C ALA A 8 4.72 5.45 -9.41
N GLU A 9 5.95 5.08 -9.76
CA GLU A 9 6.24 3.79 -10.36
C GLU A 9 6.09 2.65 -9.37
N ASP A 10 6.60 2.82 -8.15
CA ASP A 10 6.46 1.82 -7.08
C ASP A 10 4.98 1.61 -6.73
N CYS A 11 4.20 2.70 -6.63
CA CYS A 11 2.76 2.63 -6.40
C CYS A 11 2.04 1.87 -7.52
N ARG A 12 2.39 2.10 -8.79
CA ARG A 12 1.81 1.37 -9.93
C ARG A 12 2.15 -0.11 -9.85
N LEU A 13 3.42 -0.45 -9.59
CA LEU A 13 3.91 -1.81 -9.49
C LEU A 13 3.19 -2.58 -8.36
N LEU A 14 3.09 -1.97 -7.18
CA LEU A 14 2.40 -2.53 -6.01
C LEU A 14 0.90 -2.67 -6.22
N SER A 15 0.25 -1.68 -6.83
CA SER A 15 -1.17 -1.74 -7.17
C SER A 15 -1.47 -2.83 -8.20
N ALA A 16 -0.62 -2.98 -9.22
CA ALA A 16 -0.73 -4.05 -10.22
C ALA A 16 -0.55 -5.42 -9.57
N ARG A 17 0.46 -5.58 -8.71
CA ARG A 17 0.64 -6.82 -7.92
C ARG A 17 -0.61 -7.19 -7.13
N PHE A 18 -1.25 -6.21 -6.49
CA PHE A 18 -2.50 -6.45 -5.76
C PHE A 18 -3.64 -6.87 -6.69
N ALA A 19 -3.89 -6.09 -7.75
CA ALA A 19 -5.03 -6.27 -8.64
C ALA A 19 -4.95 -7.53 -9.51
N GLU A 20 -3.77 -7.83 -10.06
CA GLU A 20 -3.59 -8.86 -11.08
C GLU A 20 -3.13 -10.20 -10.49
N HIS A 21 -2.46 -10.15 -9.34
CA HIS A 21 -1.85 -11.33 -8.74
C HIS A 21 -2.32 -11.60 -7.32
N HIS A 22 -3.44 -10.99 -6.90
CA HIS A 22 -3.99 -11.08 -5.53
C HIS A 22 -2.92 -10.78 -4.48
N ASN A 23 -2.10 -9.77 -4.78
CA ASN A 23 -0.97 -9.32 -3.96
C ASN A 23 0.17 -10.34 -3.79
N SER A 24 0.20 -11.40 -4.58
CA SER A 24 1.24 -12.42 -4.51
C SER A 24 2.54 -11.92 -5.12
N HIS A 25 3.58 -11.75 -4.28
CA HIS A 25 4.92 -11.43 -4.74
C HIS A 25 5.47 -12.48 -5.72
N ARG A 26 5.30 -13.77 -5.40
CA ARG A 26 5.84 -14.87 -6.23
C ARG A 26 5.24 -14.86 -7.64
N ARG A 27 3.92 -14.66 -7.76
CA ARG A 27 3.24 -14.66 -9.06
C ARG A 27 3.65 -13.45 -9.91
N MET A 28 3.72 -12.27 -9.31
CA MET A 28 4.19 -11.07 -10.00
C MET A 28 5.67 -11.19 -10.40
N ALA A 29 6.53 -11.70 -9.52
CA ALA A 29 7.94 -11.93 -9.84
C ALA A 29 8.10 -12.86 -11.04
N GLY A 30 7.38 -13.99 -11.07
CA GLY A 30 7.39 -14.90 -12.22
C GLY A 30 6.92 -14.22 -13.52
N ALA A 31 5.84 -13.43 -13.48
CA ALA A 31 5.37 -12.70 -14.65
C ALA A 31 6.38 -11.66 -15.15
N LEU A 32 7.07 -10.95 -14.25
CA LEU A 32 8.12 -10.00 -14.61
C LEU A 32 9.37 -10.68 -15.18
N GLU A 33 9.75 -11.85 -14.65
CA GLU A 33 10.83 -12.68 -15.18
C GLU A 33 10.51 -13.16 -16.60
N GLU A 34 9.31 -13.70 -16.82
CA GLU A 34 8.84 -14.13 -18.14
C GLU A 34 8.81 -12.97 -19.16
N ALA A 35 8.48 -11.76 -18.72
CA ALA A 35 8.46 -10.56 -19.55
C ALA A 35 9.86 -9.92 -19.75
N GLY A 36 10.92 -10.42 -19.10
CA GLY A 36 12.25 -9.83 -19.15
C GLY A 36 12.36 -8.45 -18.47
N ALA A 37 11.42 -8.12 -17.57
CA ALA A 37 11.32 -6.83 -16.90
C ALA A 37 12.24 -6.73 -15.67
N THR A 38 13.56 -6.86 -15.89
CA THR A 38 14.56 -6.99 -14.82
C THR A 38 14.55 -5.83 -13.82
N GLU A 39 14.38 -4.59 -14.28
CA GLU A 39 14.35 -3.43 -13.38
C GLU A 39 13.14 -3.48 -12.43
N ALA A 40 11.96 -3.76 -12.96
CA ALA A 40 10.74 -3.91 -12.17
C ALA A 40 10.85 -5.07 -11.17
N LEU A 41 11.52 -6.16 -11.55
CA LEU A 41 11.79 -7.29 -10.65
C LEU A 41 12.70 -6.89 -9.48
N MET A 42 13.78 -6.16 -9.74
CA MET A 42 14.67 -5.65 -8.68
C MET A 42 13.94 -4.70 -7.73
N ARG A 43 13.12 -3.80 -8.29
CA ARG A 43 12.27 -2.89 -7.51
C ARG A 43 11.26 -3.65 -6.65
N LEU A 44 10.57 -4.63 -7.24
CA LEU A 44 9.62 -5.48 -6.51
C LEU A 44 10.30 -6.16 -5.30
N GLY A 45 11.52 -6.67 -5.48
CA GLY A 45 12.30 -7.27 -4.39
C GLY A 45 12.69 -6.27 -3.30
N ALA A 46 13.05 -5.03 -3.66
CA ALA A 46 13.32 -3.98 -2.68
C ALA A 46 12.06 -3.59 -1.88
N LEU A 47 10.93 -3.44 -2.56
CA LEU A 47 9.64 -3.14 -1.94
C LEU A 47 9.18 -4.26 -1.01
N ARG A 48 9.42 -5.54 -1.38
CA ARG A 48 9.12 -6.68 -0.52
C ARG A 48 9.89 -6.65 0.79
N ARG A 49 11.17 -6.22 0.76
CA ARG A 49 11.97 -6.07 1.98
C ARG A 49 11.43 -4.95 2.87
N LEU A 50 10.99 -3.84 2.30
CA LEU A 50 10.34 -2.76 3.04
C LEU A 50 9.04 -3.22 3.71
N GLU A 51 8.18 -3.92 2.97
CA GLU A 51 6.94 -4.50 3.52
C GLU A 51 7.21 -5.44 4.69
N ALA A 52 8.21 -6.31 4.56
CA ALA A 52 8.59 -7.25 5.62
C ALA A 52 9.16 -6.52 6.85
N HIS A 53 10.01 -5.52 6.64
CA HIS A 53 10.64 -4.77 7.73
C HIS A 53 9.64 -4.00 8.58
N PHE A 54 8.60 -3.45 7.96
CA PHE A 54 7.57 -2.65 8.64
C PHE A 54 6.25 -3.40 8.88
N GLU A 55 6.19 -4.68 8.51
CA GLU A 55 5.00 -5.54 8.63
C GLU A 55 3.74 -4.91 8.02
N ILE A 56 3.90 -4.29 6.85
CA ILE A 56 2.87 -3.53 6.15
C ILE A 56 2.57 -4.11 4.77
N ASP A 57 1.30 -4.12 4.39
CA ASP A 57 0.86 -4.47 3.05
C ASP A 57 0.76 -3.20 2.19
N LEU A 58 1.83 -2.88 1.46
CA LEU A 58 1.87 -1.70 0.59
C LEU A 58 1.10 -1.93 -0.72
N GLY A 59 0.98 -3.18 -1.18
CA GLY A 59 0.18 -3.53 -2.36
C GLY A 59 -1.28 -3.16 -2.21
N SER A 60 -1.92 -3.63 -1.14
CA SER A 60 -3.31 -3.31 -0.81
C SER A 60 -3.49 -1.81 -0.59
N LEU A 61 -2.58 -1.18 0.15
CA LEU A 61 -2.63 0.26 0.42
C LEU A 61 -2.56 1.07 -0.87
N CYS A 62 -1.58 0.81 -1.75
CA CYS A 62 -1.43 1.54 -3.02
C CYS A 62 -2.66 1.36 -3.91
N HIS A 63 -3.20 0.14 -4.00
CA HIS A 63 -4.38 -0.14 -4.79
C HIS A 63 -5.61 0.63 -4.29
N ARG A 64 -5.89 0.57 -2.99
CA ARG A 64 -7.04 1.29 -2.39
C ARG A 64 -6.86 2.79 -2.47
N PHE A 65 -5.65 3.28 -2.17
CA PHE A 65 -5.33 4.71 -2.25
C PHE A 65 -5.51 5.28 -3.65
N GLY A 66 -5.10 4.55 -4.69
CA GLY A 66 -5.32 4.94 -6.09
C GLY A 66 -6.80 5.05 -6.47
N ARG A 67 -7.69 4.40 -5.72
CA ARG A 67 -9.15 4.42 -5.93
C ARG A 67 -9.89 5.27 -4.89
N ARG A 68 -9.19 5.97 -3.98
CA ARG A 68 -9.82 6.64 -2.83
C ARG A 68 -10.88 7.68 -3.23
N ASP A 69 -10.65 8.33 -4.36
CA ASP A 69 -11.51 9.42 -4.87
C ASP A 69 -12.62 8.91 -5.81
N HIS A 70 -12.69 7.59 -6.02
CA HIS A 70 -13.77 6.98 -6.79
C HIS A 70 -15.13 7.18 -6.08
N PRO A 71 -16.24 7.47 -6.80
CA PRO A 71 -17.54 7.76 -6.19
C PRO A 71 -18.10 6.63 -5.32
N LYS A 72 -17.73 5.38 -5.63
CA LYS A 72 -18.15 4.19 -4.88
C LYS A 72 -17.29 3.90 -3.64
N THR A 73 -16.20 4.63 -3.42
CA THR A 73 -15.35 4.42 -2.24
C THR A 73 -16.05 4.99 -1.02
N HIS A 74 -16.13 4.18 0.05
CA HIS A 74 -16.83 4.58 1.27
C HIS A 74 -16.17 5.84 1.88
N PRO A 75 -16.94 6.83 2.38
CA PRO A 75 -16.38 8.06 2.94
C PRO A 75 -15.35 7.82 4.05
N LEU A 76 -15.61 6.86 4.93
CA LEU A 76 -14.66 6.47 5.98
C LEU A 76 -13.37 5.88 5.41
N GLU A 77 -13.45 5.05 4.38
CA GLU A 77 -12.27 4.49 3.71
C GLU A 77 -11.43 5.62 3.10
N ARG A 78 -12.07 6.58 2.42
CA ARG A 78 -11.38 7.76 1.87
C ARG A 78 -10.68 8.57 2.97
N MET A 79 -11.34 8.78 4.10
CA MET A 79 -10.78 9.50 5.25
C MET A 79 -9.57 8.77 5.83
N VAL A 80 -9.69 7.46 6.05
CA VAL A 80 -8.58 6.61 6.56
C VAL A 80 -7.40 6.63 5.60
N LEU A 81 -7.66 6.46 4.30
CA LEU A 81 -6.61 6.48 3.27
C LEU A 81 -5.87 7.83 3.21
N GLY A 82 -6.60 8.95 3.32
CA GLY A 82 -6.00 10.28 3.40
C GLY A 82 -5.29 10.56 4.74
N TYR A 83 -5.71 9.90 5.81
CA TYR A 83 -5.02 9.96 7.10
C TYR A 83 -3.67 9.25 7.04
N VAL A 84 -3.62 8.02 6.53
CA VAL A 84 -2.40 7.19 6.53
C VAL A 84 -1.41 7.54 5.42
N ALA A 85 -1.87 8.12 4.31
CA ALA A 85 -1.01 8.42 3.18
C ALA A 85 -1.38 9.72 2.45
N ALA A 86 -0.39 10.38 1.84
CA ALA A 86 -0.58 11.60 1.05
C ALA A 86 0.44 11.70 -0.09
N TRP A 87 0.01 12.28 -1.22
CA TRP A 87 0.95 12.67 -2.27
C TRP A 87 1.68 13.95 -1.86
N THR A 88 3.01 13.89 -1.87
CA THR A 88 3.89 15.01 -1.59
C THR A 88 4.63 15.39 -2.87
N PRO A 89 4.53 16.64 -3.34
CA PRO A 89 5.29 17.09 -4.51
C PRO A 89 6.78 17.14 -4.21
N ARG A 90 7.60 16.71 -5.17
CA ARG A 90 9.06 16.86 -5.13
C ARG A 90 9.49 18.09 -5.95
N PRO A 91 10.67 18.68 -5.65
CA PRO A 91 11.19 19.84 -6.39
C PRO A 91 11.42 19.61 -7.90
N ASP A 92 11.58 18.35 -8.31
CA ASP A 92 11.78 17.94 -9.71
C ASP A 92 10.46 17.84 -10.52
N GLY A 93 9.33 18.23 -9.92
CA GLY A 93 8.01 18.15 -10.54
C GLY A 93 7.37 16.76 -10.48
N THR A 94 8.05 15.78 -9.90
CA THR A 94 7.46 14.47 -9.60
C THR A 94 6.73 14.50 -8.25
N GLY A 95 6.05 13.41 -7.91
CA GLY A 95 5.40 13.25 -6.61
C GLY A 95 5.78 11.92 -5.99
N GLU A 96 5.75 11.87 -4.65
CA GLU A 96 5.87 10.65 -3.87
C GLU A 96 4.65 10.42 -3.01
N LEU A 97 4.24 9.17 -2.90
CA LEU A 97 3.27 8.77 -1.91
C LEU A 97 4.00 8.56 -0.59
N TRP A 98 3.71 9.41 0.38
CA TRP A 98 4.24 9.29 1.73
C TRP A 98 3.25 8.50 2.57
N VAL A 99 3.66 7.30 3.00
CA VAL A 99 2.89 6.43 3.89
C VAL A 99 3.41 6.60 5.32
N ARG A 100 2.54 7.06 6.22
CA ARG A 100 2.85 7.33 7.63
C ARG A 100 2.60 6.08 8.46
N LEU A 101 3.67 5.37 8.84
CA LEU A 101 3.56 4.04 9.45
C LEU A 101 2.97 4.08 10.86
N ASP A 102 3.22 5.15 11.60
CA ASP A 102 2.58 5.43 12.89
C ASP A 102 1.05 5.44 12.77
N ARG A 103 0.54 6.08 11.72
CA ARG A 103 -0.90 6.16 11.45
C ARG A 103 -1.49 4.85 10.99
N VAL A 104 -0.74 4.08 10.20
CA VAL A 104 -1.17 2.73 9.79
C VAL A 104 -1.32 1.82 11.02
N ARG A 105 -0.38 1.87 11.97
CA ARG A 105 -0.45 1.11 13.23
C ARG A 105 -1.65 1.53 14.08
N GLN A 106 -1.86 2.83 14.28
CA GLN A 106 -3.02 3.35 15.00
C GLN A 106 -4.35 2.88 14.39
N VAL A 107 -4.48 2.92 13.06
CA VAL A 107 -5.71 2.45 12.39
C VAL A 107 -5.91 0.95 12.60
N ARG A 108 -4.86 0.14 12.57
CA ARG A 108 -4.95 -1.30 12.87
C ARG A 108 -5.41 -1.54 14.31
N GLU A 109 -4.81 -0.85 15.28
CA GLU A 109 -5.20 -0.95 16.69
C GLU A 109 -6.69 -0.62 16.89
N LEU A 110 -7.18 0.45 16.25
CA LEU A 110 -8.61 0.83 16.31
C LEU A 110 -9.54 -0.21 15.68
N ILE A 111 -9.12 -0.86 14.59
CA ILE A 111 -9.88 -1.95 13.95
C ILE A 111 -9.92 -3.15 14.89
N ASP A 112 -8.78 -3.57 15.43
CA ASP A 112 -8.66 -4.70 16.35
C ASP A 112 -9.48 -4.47 17.63
N GLU A 113 -9.49 -3.25 18.17
CA GLU A 113 -10.35 -2.88 19.30
C GLU A 113 -11.84 -2.94 18.94
N GLY A 114 -12.22 -2.44 17.77
CA GLY A 114 -13.59 -2.52 17.28
C GLY A 114 -14.09 -3.95 17.09
N GLU A 115 -13.23 -4.85 16.59
CA GLU A 115 -13.53 -6.28 16.44
C GLU A 115 -13.74 -6.96 17.81
N ARG A 116 -12.89 -6.66 18.80
CA ARG A 116 -13.03 -7.22 20.17
C ARG A 116 -14.30 -6.78 20.88
N VAL A 117 -14.79 -5.56 20.62
CA VAL A 117 -16.06 -5.07 21.20
C VAL A 117 -17.28 -5.63 20.44
N GLY A 118 -17.08 -6.09 19.21
CA GLY A 118 -18.11 -6.66 18.34
C GLY A 118 -18.46 -8.13 18.61
N GLU A 119 -17.76 -8.82 19.53
CA GLU A 119 -18.15 -10.16 20.00
C GLU A 119 -19.23 -10.06 21.10
N PRO A 120 -20.51 -10.40 20.84
CA PRO A 120 -21.43 -10.68 21.93
C PRO A 120 -21.01 -12.01 22.55
N GLY A 121 -20.96 -12.06 23.88
CA GLY A 121 -20.56 -13.25 24.64
C GLY A 121 -21.12 -14.55 24.05
N ALA A 122 -20.20 -15.47 23.74
CA ALA A 122 -20.50 -16.87 23.51
C ALA A 122 -20.93 -17.56 24.81
#